data_AF-A0A538RMZ9-F1
#
_entry.id   AF-A0A538RMZ9-F1
#
_cell.length_a   1.000
_cell.length_b   1.000
_cell.length_c   1.000
_cell.angle_alpha   90.00
_cell.angle_beta   90.00
_cell.angle_gamma   90.00
#
_symmetry.space_group_name_H-M   'P 1'
#
loop_
_entity.id
_entity.type
_entity.pdbx_description
1 polymer ?
#
loop_
_entity_poly.entity_id
_entity_poly.type
_entity_poly.pdbx_seq_one_letter_code
_entity_poly.pdbx_strand_id
1 'polypeptide(L)'
;MIHEFGHGLSCKNFGGEVHEMGLLFLCFSPCMYCNVSDAWTLPSKWKRIIISFAGIYVELIIAAIATFVWWNTPAHPFINNMSLSLMVVCSVSTVVFNANPLMRYDGYYILADWLEIPNLRDRSNRFLQRLFMDYCLGIEVQPEQYMALWRRVMFVLYAIISYVYRWVITFSILYFMSQFLKPYKLGVVSGMLAFAAAGSMIGWPLYRLGKNLHKRGRLPDMKPVRVTITTAVIAAILFFVLFVPVPVSRVR
;
A
#
# COMPACT_ATOMS: atom_id res chain seq x y z
N MET A 1 -15.42 -11.25 -4.79
CA MET A 1 -16.79 -11.04 -5.33
C MET A 1 -17.72 -10.45 -4.29
N ILE A 2 -18.08 -11.18 -3.23
CA ILE A 2 -19.08 -10.72 -2.26
C ILE A 2 -18.61 -9.44 -1.53
N HIS A 3 -17.30 -9.31 -1.30
CA HIS A 3 -16.64 -8.10 -0.83
C HIS A 3 -17.00 -6.84 -1.66
N GLU A 4 -16.78 -6.88 -2.98
CA GLU A 4 -17.12 -5.77 -3.91
C GLU A 4 -18.61 -5.48 -3.95
N PHE A 5 -19.45 -6.52 -3.86
CA PHE A 5 -20.90 -6.33 -3.72
C PHE A 5 -21.25 -5.57 -2.43
N GLY A 6 -20.55 -5.82 -1.32
CA GLY A 6 -20.71 -5.07 -0.07
C GLY A 6 -20.51 -3.57 -0.26
N HIS A 7 -19.45 -3.16 -0.96
CA HIS A 7 -19.21 -1.76 -1.30
C HIS A 7 -20.32 -1.17 -2.17
N GLY A 8 -20.68 -1.86 -3.26
CA GLY A 8 -21.71 -1.39 -4.20
C GLY A 8 -23.10 -1.25 -3.57
N LEU A 9 -23.55 -2.25 -2.81
CA LEU A 9 -24.82 -2.23 -2.10
C LEU A 9 -24.87 -1.10 -1.06
N SER A 10 -23.79 -0.90 -0.32
CA SER A 10 -23.70 0.18 0.67
C SER A 10 -23.71 1.55 0.01
N CYS A 11 -23.00 1.72 -1.11
CA CYS A 11 -23.00 2.95 -1.89
C CYS A 11 -24.42 3.30 -2.39
N LYS A 12 -25.11 2.31 -2.96
CA LYS A 12 -26.49 2.47 -3.45
C LYS A 12 -27.47 2.80 -2.33
N ASN A 13 -27.34 2.16 -1.16
CA ASN A 13 -28.18 2.43 0.00
C ASN A 13 -28.01 3.87 0.55
N PHE A 14 -26.83 4.45 0.41
CA PHE A 14 -26.58 5.84 0.82
C PHE A 14 -26.88 6.88 -0.28
N GLY A 15 -27.38 6.45 -1.44
CA GLY A 15 -27.79 7.30 -2.55
C GLY A 15 -26.70 7.63 -3.57
N GLY A 16 -25.57 6.91 -3.56
CA GLY A 16 -24.53 7.02 -4.59
C GLY A 16 -24.70 5.97 -5.70
N GLU A 17 -24.25 6.26 -6.92
CA GLU A 17 -24.38 5.34 -8.05
C GLU A 17 -23.14 4.44 -8.22
N VAL A 18 -23.40 3.18 -8.58
CA VAL A 18 -22.36 2.22 -8.95
C VAL A 18 -22.25 2.22 -10.46
N HIS A 19 -21.14 2.75 -10.97
CA HIS A 19 -20.98 3.00 -12.41
C HIS A 19 -20.59 1.73 -13.18
N GLU A 20 -19.76 0.89 -12.58
CA GLU A 20 -19.23 -0.32 -13.20
C GLU A 20 -18.82 -1.35 -12.13
N MET A 21 -19.06 -2.62 -12.45
CA MET A 21 -18.50 -3.76 -11.72
C MET A 21 -17.92 -4.72 -12.76
N GLY A 22 -16.70 -5.21 -12.51
CA GLY A 22 -16.01 -6.05 -13.47
C GLY A 22 -14.96 -6.95 -12.84
N LEU A 23 -14.26 -7.68 -13.71
CA LEU A 23 -13.14 -8.53 -13.37
C LEU A 23 -11.84 -7.94 -13.94
N LEU A 24 -10.82 -7.86 -13.10
CA LEU A 24 -9.45 -7.52 -13.47
C LEU A 24 -8.53 -8.68 -13.12
N PHE A 25 -7.49 -8.91 -13.91
CA PHE A 25 -6.46 -9.90 -13.58
C PHE A 25 -5.29 -9.22 -12.87
N LEU A 26 -5.11 -9.52 -11.59
CA LEU A 26 -3.97 -9.05 -10.80
C LEU A 26 -3.03 -10.22 -10.52
N CYS A 27 -1.80 -10.16 -11.07
CA CYS A 27 -0.80 -11.23 -10.95
C CYS A 27 -1.34 -12.61 -11.35
N PHE A 28 -2.04 -12.70 -12.48
CA PHE A 28 -2.71 -13.92 -12.97
C PHE A 28 -3.84 -14.46 -12.08
N SER A 29 -4.20 -13.76 -11.01
CA SER A 29 -5.39 -14.06 -10.21
C SER A 29 -6.55 -13.16 -10.65
N PRO A 30 -7.75 -13.72 -10.89
CA PRO A 30 -8.94 -12.92 -11.11
C PRO A 30 -9.30 -12.17 -9.81
N CYS A 31 -9.44 -10.85 -9.92
CA CYS A 31 -9.90 -9.96 -8.86
C CYS A 31 -11.14 -9.23 -9.38
N MET A 32 -12.16 -9.08 -8.55
CA MET A 32 -13.31 -8.24 -8.90
C MET A 32 -13.00 -6.79 -8.55
N TYR A 33 -13.61 -5.84 -9.24
CA TYR A 33 -13.61 -4.43 -8.84
C TYR A 33 -15.01 -3.85 -8.95
N CYS A 34 -15.34 -2.93 -8.04
CA CYS A 34 -16.53 -2.10 -8.08
C CYS A 34 -16.15 -0.62 -8.07
N ASN A 35 -16.61 0.13 -9.06
CA ASN A 35 -16.42 1.58 -9.09
C ASN A 35 -17.49 2.28 -8.24
N VAL A 36 -17.10 2.63 -7.02
CA VAL A 36 -17.87 3.42 -6.04
C VAL A 36 -17.37 4.86 -5.94
N SER A 37 -16.91 5.46 -7.05
CA SER A 37 -16.37 6.83 -7.05
C SER A 37 -17.39 7.88 -6.56
N ASP A 38 -18.68 7.63 -6.73
CA ASP A 38 -19.74 8.49 -6.22
C ASP A 38 -19.79 8.59 -4.70
N ALA A 39 -19.25 7.62 -3.97
CA ALA A 39 -19.16 7.68 -2.52
C ALA A 39 -18.43 8.96 -2.04
N TRP A 40 -17.51 9.50 -2.84
CA TRP A 40 -16.78 10.73 -2.53
C TRP A 40 -17.65 12.00 -2.58
N THR A 41 -18.79 11.96 -3.26
CA THR A 41 -19.75 13.07 -3.32
C THR A 41 -20.61 13.17 -2.05
N LEU A 42 -20.63 12.12 -1.23
CA LEU A 42 -21.44 12.08 -0.02
C LEU A 42 -20.89 13.06 1.03
N PRO A 43 -21.75 13.93 1.62
CA PRO A 43 -21.30 14.94 2.58
C PRO A 43 -20.84 14.35 3.90
N SER A 44 -21.46 13.24 4.33
CA SER A 44 -21.16 12.61 5.62
C SER A 44 -19.95 11.68 5.52
N LYS A 45 -18.88 11.99 6.28
CA LYS A 45 -17.69 11.13 6.38
C LYS A 45 -18.01 9.72 6.88
N TRP A 46 -18.97 9.58 7.78
CA TRP A 46 -19.36 8.28 8.31
C TRP A 46 -19.99 7.40 7.25
N LYS A 47 -20.77 7.96 6.33
CA LYS A 47 -21.32 7.20 5.19
C LYS A 47 -20.19 6.70 4.29
N ARG A 48 -19.19 7.53 3.99
CA ARG A 48 -18.01 7.13 3.19
C ARG A 48 -17.18 6.03 3.87
N ILE A 49 -16.98 6.14 5.18
CA ILE A 49 -16.32 5.12 6.01
C ILE A 49 -17.11 3.81 5.97
N ILE A 50 -18.44 3.84 6.12
CA ILE A 50 -19.27 2.62 6.08
C ILE A 50 -19.18 1.96 4.70
N ILE A 51 -19.21 2.73 3.61
CA ILE A 51 -19.05 2.19 2.26
C ILE A 51 -17.70 1.50 2.13
N SER A 52 -16.61 2.14 2.57
CA SER A 52 -15.26 1.54 2.56
C SER A 52 -15.13 0.35 3.53
N PHE A 53 -15.88 0.31 4.62
CA PHE A 53 -15.88 -0.79 5.58
C PHE A 53 -16.76 -1.97 5.14
N ALA A 54 -17.70 -1.78 4.22
CA ALA A 54 -18.67 -2.79 3.85
C ALA A 54 -18.05 -4.07 3.29
N GLY A 55 -16.99 -3.97 2.49
CA GLY A 55 -16.25 -5.13 1.99
C GLY A 55 -15.64 -5.97 3.11
N ILE A 56 -14.92 -5.31 4.03
CA ILE A 56 -14.33 -5.93 5.24
C ILE A 56 -15.43 -6.60 6.08
N TYR A 57 -16.55 -5.90 6.30
CA TYR A 57 -17.67 -6.41 7.09
C TYR A 57 -18.25 -7.71 6.50
N VAL A 58 -18.45 -7.74 5.18
CA VAL A 58 -18.96 -8.93 4.48
C VAL A 58 -17.98 -10.10 4.59
N GLU A 59 -16.68 -9.87 4.42
CA GLU A 59 -15.68 -10.93 4.55
C GLU A 59 -15.60 -11.49 5.98
N LEU A 60 -15.75 -10.64 7.00
CA LEU A 60 -15.80 -11.08 8.39
C LEU A 60 -17.05 -11.92 8.70
N ILE A 61 -18.22 -11.57 8.13
CA ILE A 61 -19.42 -12.40 8.25
C ILE A 61 -19.18 -13.78 7.63
N ILE A 62 -18.59 -13.83 6.43
CA ILE A 62 -18.29 -15.10 5.76
C ILE A 62 -17.33 -15.93 6.60
N ALA A 63 -16.29 -15.31 7.17
CA ALA A 63 -15.35 -15.99 8.06
C ALA A 63 -16.04 -16.54 9.33
N ALA A 64 -16.96 -15.77 9.93
CA ALA A 64 -17.73 -16.19 11.10
C ALA A 64 -18.64 -17.40 10.77
N ILE A 65 -19.39 -17.34 9.67
CA ILE A 65 -20.23 -18.46 9.22
C ILE A 65 -19.36 -19.68 8.94
N ALA A 66 -18.23 -19.52 8.25
CA ALA A 66 -17.29 -20.60 7.97
C ALA A 66 -16.75 -21.24 9.26
N THR A 67 -16.52 -20.45 10.31
CA THR A 67 -16.11 -20.94 11.63
C THR A 67 -17.18 -21.86 12.24
N PHE A 68 -18.45 -21.46 12.22
CA PHE A 68 -19.54 -22.29 12.73
C PHE A 68 -19.73 -23.57 11.91
N VAL A 69 -19.66 -23.48 10.58
CA VAL A 69 -19.77 -24.67 9.71
C VAL A 69 -18.60 -25.63 9.96
N TRP A 70 -17.38 -25.10 10.06
CA TRP A 70 -16.19 -25.89 10.38
C TRP A 70 -16.35 -26.64 11.71
N TRP A 71 -16.79 -25.94 12.76
CA TRP A 71 -16.99 -26.54 14.08
C TRP A 71 -18.02 -27.68 14.10
N ASN A 72 -19.09 -27.58 13.31
CA ASN A 72 -20.20 -28.54 13.32
C ASN A 72 -20.06 -29.67 12.29
N THR A 73 -19.04 -29.66 11.42
CA THR A 73 -18.89 -30.66 10.34
C THR A 73 -17.62 -31.53 10.43
N PRO A 74 -17.13 -31.95 11.62
CA PRO A 74 -15.93 -32.79 11.69
C PRO A 74 -16.10 -34.16 11.00
N ALA A 75 -17.35 -34.64 10.88
CA ALA A 75 -17.68 -35.89 10.21
C ALA A 75 -17.61 -35.83 8.67
N HIS A 76 -17.52 -34.64 8.06
CA HIS A 76 -17.47 -34.45 6.62
C HIS A 76 -16.17 -33.73 6.19
N PRO A 77 -15.10 -34.49 5.87
CA PRO A 77 -13.77 -33.91 5.64
C PRO A 77 -13.72 -32.85 4.53
N PHE A 78 -14.51 -33.01 3.47
CA PHE A 78 -14.55 -32.05 2.37
C PHE A 78 -15.10 -30.68 2.79
N ILE A 79 -16.26 -30.67 3.46
CA ILE A 79 -16.91 -29.43 3.93
C ILE A 79 -16.05 -28.78 5.02
N ASN A 80 -15.53 -29.58 5.95
CA ASN A 80 -14.67 -29.08 7.01
C ASN A 80 -13.43 -28.37 6.45
N ASN A 81 -12.68 -29.00 5.54
CA ASN A 81 -11.47 -28.40 4.97
C ASN A 81 -11.78 -27.15 4.12
N MET A 82 -12.89 -27.14 3.38
CA MET A 82 -13.31 -25.93 2.65
C MET A 82 -13.67 -24.79 3.60
N SER A 83 -14.42 -25.06 4.67
CA SER A 83 -14.77 -24.05 5.67
C SER A 83 -13.54 -23.53 6.40
N LEU A 84 -12.57 -24.39 6.74
CA LEU A 84 -11.29 -23.97 7.31
C LEU A 84 -10.54 -23.03 6.35
N SER A 85 -10.45 -23.41 5.08
CA SER A 85 -9.77 -22.61 4.06
C SER A 85 -10.45 -21.25 3.88
N LEU A 86 -11.78 -21.22 3.78
CA LEU A 86 -12.56 -19.98 3.69
C LEU A 86 -12.39 -19.10 4.93
N MET A 87 -12.46 -19.69 6.13
CA MET A 87 -12.27 -18.97 7.39
C MET A 87 -10.89 -18.31 7.42
N VAL A 88 -9.83 -19.05 7.13
CA VAL A 88 -8.45 -18.53 7.15
C VAL A 88 -8.25 -17.48 6.06
N VAL A 89 -8.66 -17.77 4.82
CA VAL A 89 -8.47 -16.83 3.70
C VAL A 89 -9.25 -15.54 3.93
N CYS A 90 -10.54 -15.61 4.27
CA CYS A 90 -11.34 -14.42 4.52
C CYS A 90 -10.84 -13.63 5.73
N SER A 91 -10.56 -14.27 6.86
CA SER A 91 -10.09 -13.53 8.06
C SER A 91 -8.72 -12.90 7.85
N VAL A 92 -7.73 -13.67 7.40
CA VAL A 92 -6.35 -13.20 7.24
C VAL A 92 -6.27 -12.17 6.12
N SER A 93 -6.90 -12.41 4.96
CA SER A 93 -6.91 -11.45 3.85
C SER A 93 -7.52 -10.12 4.28
N THR A 94 -8.68 -10.17 4.93
CA THR A 94 -9.41 -8.97 5.34
C THR A 94 -8.66 -8.16 6.37
N VAL A 95 -8.17 -8.80 7.44
CA VAL A 95 -7.56 -8.09 8.57
C VAL A 95 -6.15 -7.62 8.26
N VAL A 96 -5.34 -8.47 7.60
CA VAL A 96 -3.92 -8.17 7.37
C VAL A 96 -3.72 -7.29 6.14
N PHE A 97 -4.54 -7.47 5.10
CA PHE A 97 -4.38 -6.76 3.84
C PHE A 97 -5.44 -5.67 3.67
N ASN A 98 -6.73 -5.99 3.69
CA ASN A 98 -7.78 -5.01 3.36
C ASN A 98 -7.93 -3.92 4.44
N ALA A 99 -7.91 -4.28 5.72
CA ALA A 99 -8.02 -3.34 6.84
C ALA A 99 -6.73 -2.55 7.09
N ASN A 100 -5.63 -2.84 6.38
CA ASN A 100 -4.35 -2.18 6.59
C ASN A 100 -4.30 -0.79 5.94
N PRO A 101 -4.12 0.30 6.71
CA PRO A 101 -4.15 1.66 6.19
C PRO A 101 -2.87 2.09 5.43
N LEU A 102 -1.82 1.26 5.42
CA LEU A 102 -0.52 1.60 4.86
C LEU A 102 -0.46 1.45 3.34
N MET A 103 -1.31 0.60 2.77
CA MET A 103 -1.47 0.41 1.34
C MET A 103 -2.86 0.87 0.89
N ARG A 104 -3.05 1.13 -0.40
CA ARG A 104 -4.32 1.67 -0.95
C ARG A 104 -5.41 0.60 -1.04
N TYR A 105 -5.71 -0.02 0.09
CA TYR A 105 -6.84 -0.92 0.31
C TYR A 105 -7.93 -0.17 1.10
N ASP A 106 -8.99 -0.86 1.50
CA ASP A 106 -10.14 -0.26 2.19
C ASP A 106 -9.75 0.48 3.47
N GLY A 107 -8.84 -0.09 4.27
CA GLY A 107 -8.33 0.52 5.50
C GLY A 107 -7.69 1.89 5.27
N TYR A 108 -7.07 2.10 4.10
CA TYR A 108 -6.52 3.41 3.73
C TYR A 108 -7.61 4.44 3.47
N TYR A 109 -8.67 4.05 2.77
CA TYR A 109 -9.79 4.94 2.50
C TYR A 109 -10.55 5.27 3.78
N ILE A 110 -10.76 4.28 4.66
CA ILE A 110 -11.31 4.49 6.01
C ILE A 110 -10.47 5.50 6.79
N LEU A 111 -9.14 5.34 6.84
CA LEU A 111 -8.26 6.27 7.54
C LEU A 111 -8.28 7.68 6.90
N ALA A 112 -8.26 7.75 5.56
CA ALA A 112 -8.29 9.02 4.84
C ALA A 112 -9.60 9.79 5.06
N ASP A 113 -10.74 9.09 5.09
CA ASP A 113 -12.04 9.67 5.40
C ASP A 113 -12.18 10.05 6.87
N TRP A 114 -11.65 9.24 7.79
CA TRP A 114 -11.67 9.54 9.22
C TRP A 114 -10.86 10.80 9.55
N LEU A 115 -9.69 10.95 8.90
CA LEU A 115 -8.85 12.14 9.02
C LEU A 115 -9.35 13.33 8.19
N GLU A 116 -10.33 13.12 7.31
CA GLU A 116 -10.85 14.10 6.35
C GLU A 116 -9.76 14.68 5.43
N ILE A 117 -8.77 13.84 5.08
CA ILE A 117 -7.64 14.22 4.23
C ILE A 117 -7.68 13.34 2.97
N PRO A 118 -8.35 13.81 1.89
CA PRO A 118 -8.36 13.06 0.65
C PRO A 118 -6.94 12.93 0.10
N ASN A 119 -6.62 11.77 -0.50
CA ASN A 119 -5.29 11.45 -1.00
C ASN A 119 -4.17 11.59 0.06
N LEU A 120 -4.44 11.12 1.28
CA LEU A 120 -3.50 11.14 2.41
C LEU A 120 -2.08 10.71 2.03
N ARG A 121 -1.96 9.61 1.28
CA ARG A 121 -0.64 9.08 0.86
C ARG A 121 0.12 10.04 -0.03
N ASP A 122 -0.54 10.61 -1.04
CA ASP A 122 0.13 11.52 -1.98
C ASP A 122 0.48 12.85 -1.31
N ARG A 123 -0.37 13.36 -0.42
CA ARG A 123 -0.04 14.54 0.40
C ARG A 123 1.15 14.27 1.31
N SER A 124 1.14 13.16 2.03
CA SER A 124 2.22 12.78 2.96
C SER A 124 3.55 12.62 2.22
N ASN A 125 3.55 11.95 1.06
CA ASN A 125 4.74 11.82 0.23
C ASN A 125 5.24 13.16 -0.32
N ARG A 126 4.34 14.06 -0.75
CA ARG A 126 4.72 15.41 -1.19
C ARG A 126 5.28 16.23 -0.03
N PHE A 127 4.69 16.12 1.16
CA PHE A 127 5.20 16.79 2.36
C PHE A 127 6.62 16.33 2.68
N LEU A 128 6.85 15.01 2.70
CA LEU A 128 8.18 14.43 2.91
C LEU A 128 9.18 14.88 1.84
N GLN A 129 8.77 14.92 0.57
CA GLN A 129 9.61 15.41 -0.53
C GLN A 129 9.97 16.89 -0.38
N ARG A 130 9.05 17.72 0.11
CA ARG A 130 9.32 19.15 0.37
C ARG A 130 10.27 19.33 1.55
N LEU A 131 10.08 18.61 2.64
CA LEU A 131 11.02 18.61 3.76
C LEU A 131 12.42 18.18 3.30
N PHE A 132 12.51 17.14 2.47
CA PHE A 132 13.78 16.74 1.87
C PHE A 132 14.40 17.85 1.01
N MET A 133 13.62 18.53 0.17
CA MET A 133 14.10 19.64 -0.64
C MET A 133 14.62 20.83 0.20
N ASP A 134 13.93 21.17 1.28
CA ASP A 134 14.29 22.31 2.13
C ASP A 134 15.50 22.00 3.03
N TYR A 135 15.44 20.89 3.78
CA TYR A 135 16.51 20.52 4.71
C TYR A 135 17.74 19.96 4.00
N CYS A 136 17.59 19.10 2.99
CA CYS A 136 18.71 18.43 2.33
C CYS A 136 19.26 19.19 1.13
N LEU A 137 18.39 19.85 0.33
CA LEU A 137 18.82 20.56 -0.88
C LEU A 137 18.90 22.08 -0.67
N GLY A 138 18.34 22.61 0.42
CA GLY A 138 18.37 24.05 0.74
C GLY A 138 17.49 24.91 -0.16
N ILE A 139 16.58 24.30 -0.91
CA ILE A 139 15.68 24.99 -1.84
C ILE A 139 14.53 25.56 -1.02
N GLU A 140 14.35 26.89 -1.04
CA GLU A 140 13.19 27.52 -0.41
C GLU A 140 11.91 27.08 -1.11
N VAL A 141 11.12 26.27 -0.42
CA VAL A 141 9.82 25.83 -0.88
C VAL A 141 8.75 26.66 -0.20
N GLN A 142 7.80 27.17 -0.99
CA GLN A 142 6.61 27.87 -0.50
C GLN A 142 6.01 27.15 0.74
N PRO A 143 5.80 27.85 1.86
CA PRO A 143 5.26 27.25 3.07
C PRO A 143 3.87 26.69 2.78
N GLU A 144 3.64 25.45 3.19
CA GLU A 144 2.32 24.84 3.08
C GLU A 144 1.35 25.54 4.05
N GLN A 145 0.05 25.52 3.73
CA GLN A 145 -1.00 26.07 4.60
C GLN A 145 -0.80 25.59 6.05
N TYR A 146 -1.00 26.48 7.02
CA TYR A 146 -0.72 26.24 8.44
C TYR A 146 -1.29 24.91 8.92
N MET A 147 -0.41 23.92 9.10
CA MET A 147 -0.74 22.64 9.73
C MET A 147 -0.20 22.61 11.15
N ALA A 148 -1.06 22.17 12.08
CA ALA A 148 -0.67 21.85 13.44
C ALA A 148 0.48 20.85 13.48
N LEU A 149 1.37 20.98 14.47
CA LEU A 149 2.61 20.20 14.56
C LEU A 149 2.34 18.68 14.59
N TRP A 150 1.29 18.24 15.28
CA TRP A 150 0.91 16.82 15.33
C TRP A 150 0.58 16.25 13.94
N ARG A 151 -0.10 17.02 13.08
CA ARG A 151 -0.46 16.58 11.70
C ARG A 151 0.78 16.41 10.84
N ARG A 152 1.79 17.27 11.03
CA ARG A 152 3.08 17.17 10.33
C ARG A 152 3.79 15.88 10.72
N VAL A 153 3.87 15.59 12.02
CA VAL A 153 4.49 14.36 12.53
C VAL A 153 3.74 13.14 12.00
N MET A 154 2.41 13.14 12.03
CA MET A 154 1.59 12.06 11.48
C MET A 154 1.87 11.84 9.98
N PHE A 155 1.97 12.88 9.17
CA PHE A 155 2.27 12.75 7.73
C PHE A 155 3.64 12.14 7.48
N VAL A 156 4.67 12.58 8.22
CA VAL A 156 6.02 12.04 8.08
C VAL A 156 6.05 10.57 8.50
N LEU A 157 5.50 10.24 9.67
CA LEU A 157 5.43 8.86 10.15
C LEU A 157 4.64 7.98 9.19
N TYR A 158 3.47 8.42 8.74
CA TYR A 158 2.65 7.68 7.77
C TYR A 158 3.40 7.45 6.46
N ALA A 159 4.07 8.47 5.90
CA ALA A 159 4.83 8.33 4.67
C ALA A 159 5.98 7.32 4.81
N ILE A 160 6.75 7.39 5.91
CA ILE A 160 7.86 6.48 6.18
C ILE A 160 7.34 5.05 6.36
N ILE A 161 6.36 4.84 7.23
CA ILE A 161 5.82 3.51 7.53
C ILE A 161 5.17 2.91 6.27
N SER A 162 4.38 3.68 5.51
CA SER A 162 3.79 3.23 4.24
C SER A 162 4.87 2.86 3.21
N TYR A 163 5.97 3.61 3.15
CA TYR A 163 7.08 3.32 2.25
C TYR A 163 7.82 2.03 2.63
N VAL A 164 8.15 1.85 3.91
CA VAL A 164 8.78 0.64 4.44
C VAL A 164 7.87 -0.58 4.25
N TYR A 165 6.59 -0.45 4.59
CA TYR A 165 5.62 -1.54 4.43
C TYR A 165 5.48 -1.98 2.97
N ARG A 166 5.48 -1.03 2.02
CA ARG A 166 5.49 -1.37 0.59
C ARG A 166 6.72 -2.19 0.21
N TRP A 167 7.91 -1.84 0.71
CA TRP A 167 9.12 -2.62 0.48
C TRP A 167 9.00 -4.04 1.03
N VAL A 168 8.54 -4.17 2.28
CA VAL A 168 8.32 -5.48 2.91
C VAL A 168 7.36 -6.34 2.09
N ILE A 169 6.20 -5.81 1.69
CA ILE A 169 5.23 -6.56 0.89
C ILE A 169 5.78 -6.94 -0.48
N THR A 170 6.46 -6.03 -1.18
CA THR A 170 7.05 -6.36 -2.48
C THR A 170 8.11 -7.45 -2.35
N PHE A 171 9.01 -7.36 -1.37
CA PHE A 171 10.00 -8.42 -1.14
C PHE A 171 9.35 -9.74 -0.75
N SER A 172 8.31 -9.74 0.10
CA SER A 172 7.57 -10.94 0.49
C SER A 172 6.89 -11.60 -0.71
N ILE A 173 6.24 -10.83 -1.59
CA ILE A 173 5.60 -11.35 -2.81
C ILE A 173 6.65 -11.91 -3.76
N LEU A 174 7.76 -11.21 -4.00
CA LEU A 174 8.83 -11.69 -4.87
C LEU A 174 9.47 -12.97 -4.32
N TYR A 175 9.71 -13.04 -3.01
CA TYR A 175 10.20 -14.24 -2.35
C TYR A 175 9.21 -15.39 -2.51
N PHE A 176 7.93 -15.18 -2.21
CA PHE A 176 6.88 -16.18 -2.37
C PHE A 176 6.79 -16.67 -3.82
N MET A 177 6.76 -15.76 -4.79
CA MET A 177 6.77 -16.10 -6.22
C MET A 177 8.03 -16.89 -6.60
N SER A 178 9.20 -16.54 -6.07
CA SER A 178 10.42 -17.31 -6.34
C SER A 178 10.30 -18.76 -5.83
N GLN A 179 9.72 -18.97 -4.64
CA GLN A 179 9.51 -20.33 -4.10
C GLN A 179 8.45 -21.09 -4.90
N PHE A 180 7.38 -20.41 -5.31
CA PHE A 180 6.30 -20.99 -6.10
C PHE A 180 6.75 -21.36 -7.53
N LEU A 181 7.60 -20.56 -8.17
CA LEU A 181 8.08 -20.80 -9.54
C LEU A 181 9.30 -21.74 -9.62
N LYS A 182 10.05 -21.92 -8.53
CA LYS A 182 11.16 -22.89 -8.43
C LYS A 182 10.80 -24.31 -8.93
N PRO A 183 9.71 -24.96 -8.47
CA PRO A 183 9.35 -26.30 -8.92
C PRO A 183 9.05 -26.37 -10.44
N TYR A 184 8.60 -25.27 -11.04
CA TYR A 184 8.32 -25.18 -12.48
C TYR A 184 9.54 -24.84 -13.34
N LYS A 185 10.75 -24.75 -12.74
CA LYS A 185 12.00 -24.32 -13.39
C LYS A 185 11.95 -22.92 -14.03
N LEU A 186 10.96 -22.10 -13.68
CA LEU A 186 10.77 -20.73 -14.20
C LEU A 186 11.49 -19.66 -13.36
N GLY A 187 12.64 -20.00 -12.76
CA GLY A 187 13.39 -19.09 -11.89
C GLY A 187 13.76 -17.77 -12.57
N VAL A 188 14.04 -17.81 -13.87
CA VAL A 188 14.37 -16.61 -14.69
C VAL A 188 13.21 -15.61 -14.69
N VAL A 189 11.96 -16.06 -14.78
CA VAL A 189 10.77 -15.20 -14.77
C VAL A 189 10.65 -14.47 -13.43
N SER A 190 10.88 -15.17 -12.32
CA SER A 190 10.87 -14.54 -10.99
C SER A 190 11.99 -13.51 -10.83
N GLY A 191 13.18 -13.76 -11.40
CA GLY A 191 14.29 -12.82 -11.42
C GLY A 191 14.00 -11.56 -12.24
N MET A 192 13.39 -11.72 -13.41
CA MET A 192 12.94 -10.59 -14.25
C MET A 192 11.89 -9.74 -13.54
N LEU A 193 10.91 -10.38 -12.89
CA LEU A 193 9.89 -9.68 -12.08
C LEU A 193 10.52 -8.92 -10.91
N ALA A 194 11.47 -9.53 -10.22
CA ALA A 194 12.19 -8.87 -9.13
C ALA A 194 12.98 -7.66 -9.62
N PHE A 195 13.68 -7.78 -10.75
CA PHE A 195 14.42 -6.68 -11.35
C PHE A 195 13.49 -5.55 -11.82
N ALA A 196 12.38 -5.89 -12.47
CA ALA A 196 11.37 -4.92 -12.90
C ALA A 196 10.73 -4.19 -11.71
N ALA A 197 10.39 -4.92 -10.65
CA ALA A 197 9.87 -4.35 -9.40
C ALA A 197 10.89 -3.39 -8.77
N ALA A 198 12.15 -3.82 -8.60
CA ALA A 198 13.22 -2.97 -8.07
C ALA A 198 13.45 -1.71 -8.94
N GLY A 199 13.50 -1.88 -10.27
CA GLY A 199 13.62 -0.79 -11.23
C GLY A 199 12.46 0.21 -11.13
N SER A 200 11.23 -0.27 -10.95
CA SER A 200 10.07 0.61 -10.76
C SER A 200 10.07 1.32 -9.41
N MET A 201 10.53 0.67 -8.33
CA MET A 201 10.50 1.21 -6.98
C MET A 201 11.64 2.19 -6.70
N ILE A 202 12.80 1.99 -7.32
CA ILE A 202 13.99 2.84 -7.15
C ILE A 202 14.10 3.81 -8.34
N GLY A 203 14.05 3.30 -9.56
CA GLY A 203 14.29 4.06 -10.77
C GLY A 203 13.23 5.13 -11.04
N TRP A 204 11.94 4.82 -10.88
CA TRP A 204 10.88 5.80 -11.16
C TRP A 204 10.88 7.00 -10.20
N PRO A 205 11.00 6.82 -8.86
CA PRO A 205 11.15 7.96 -7.95
C PRO A 205 12.40 8.79 -8.21
N LEU A 206 13.55 8.16 -8.49
CA LEU A 206 14.80 8.86 -8.80
C LEU A 206 14.69 9.65 -10.10
N TYR A 207 14.15 9.04 -11.16
CA TYR A 207 13.88 9.72 -12.44
C TYR A 207 12.94 10.92 -12.26
N ARG A 208 11.85 10.75 -11.49
CA ARG A 208 10.91 11.84 -11.19
C ARG A 208 11.58 12.96 -10.38
N LEU A 209 12.44 12.62 -9.42
CA LEU A 209 13.20 13.59 -8.63
C LEU A 209 14.18 14.38 -9.52
N GLY A 210 14.98 13.69 -10.33
CA GLY A 210 15.91 14.33 -11.28
C GLY A 210 15.20 15.21 -12.31
N LYS A 211 14.10 14.72 -12.89
CA LYS A 211 13.27 15.50 -13.82
C LYS A 211 12.65 16.73 -13.16
N ASN A 212 12.20 16.62 -11.90
CA ASN A 212 11.64 17.75 -11.15
C ASN A 212 12.69 18.81 -10.80
N LEU A 213 13.94 18.41 -10.56
CA LEU A 213 15.05 19.33 -10.34
C LEU A 213 15.44 20.02 -11.65
N HIS A 214 15.52 19.26 -12.76
CA HIS A 214 15.91 19.76 -14.07
C HIS A 214 14.84 20.69 -14.70
N LYS A 215 13.56 20.30 -14.71
CA LYS A 215 12.48 21.10 -15.31
C LYS A 215 12.16 22.39 -14.55
N ARG A 216 12.50 22.49 -13.27
CA ARG A 216 12.19 23.68 -12.46
C ARG A 216 13.32 24.72 -12.46
N GLY A 217 14.43 24.48 -13.17
CA GLY A 217 15.57 25.41 -13.15
C GLY A 217 16.11 25.67 -11.74
N ARG A 218 15.93 24.73 -10.80
CA ARG A 218 16.27 24.88 -9.37
C ARG A 218 17.71 24.53 -9.04
N LEU A 219 18.48 24.07 -10.02
CA LEU A 219 19.90 23.77 -9.86
C LEU A 219 20.72 24.98 -9.34
N PRO A 220 20.45 26.24 -9.76
CA PRO A 220 21.13 27.42 -9.23
C PRO A 220 20.70 27.80 -7.80
N ASP A 221 19.50 27.42 -7.36
CA ASP A 221 18.97 27.73 -6.02
C ASP A 221 19.43 26.73 -4.95
N MET A 222 20.12 25.66 -5.36
CA MET A 222 20.58 24.61 -4.45
C MET A 222 21.82 25.07 -3.69
N LYS A 223 21.80 24.93 -2.36
CA LYS A 223 22.96 25.26 -1.53
C LYS A 223 24.00 24.14 -1.66
N PRO A 224 25.19 24.38 -2.26
CA PRO A 224 26.14 23.32 -2.61
C PRO A 224 26.65 22.54 -1.39
N VAL A 225 26.77 23.19 -0.24
CA VAL A 225 27.17 22.57 1.04
C VAL A 225 26.15 21.54 1.52
N ARG A 226 24.84 21.84 1.43
CA ARG A 226 23.81 20.88 1.86
C ARG A 226 23.70 19.70 0.90
N VAL A 227 23.83 19.96 -0.40
CA VAL A 227 23.83 18.91 -1.42
C VAL A 227 25.01 17.95 -1.23
N THR A 228 26.21 18.47 -1.00
CA THR A 228 27.43 17.65 -0.77
C THR A 228 27.34 16.84 0.52
N ILE A 229 26.87 17.43 1.62
CA ILE A 229 26.63 16.68 2.87
C ILE A 229 25.60 15.58 2.64
N THR A 230 24.48 15.88 1.97
CA THR A 230 23.42 14.89 1.75
C THR A 230 23.90 13.75 0.84
N THR A 231 24.62 14.07 -0.23
CA THR A 231 25.20 13.04 -1.11
C THR A 231 26.27 12.22 -0.40
N ALA A 232 27.12 12.83 0.43
CA ALA A 232 28.10 12.12 1.24
C ALA A 232 27.44 11.19 2.26
N VAL A 233 26.38 11.62 2.95
CA VAL A 233 25.62 10.78 3.90
C VAL A 233 24.95 9.62 3.17
N ILE A 234 24.30 9.86 2.03
CA ILE A 234 23.69 8.80 1.23
C ILE A 234 24.76 7.81 0.74
N ALA A 235 25.90 8.30 0.25
CA ALA A 235 27.01 7.47 -0.18
C ALA A 235 27.60 6.65 0.98
N ALA A 236 27.74 7.24 2.17
CA ALA A 236 28.20 6.56 3.38
C ALA A 236 27.21 5.47 3.84
N ILE A 237 25.90 5.73 3.77
CA ILE A 237 24.86 4.74 4.08
C ILE A 237 24.90 3.60 3.05
N LEU A 238 24.98 3.91 1.76
CA LEU A 238 25.08 2.89 0.71
C LEU A 238 26.36 2.06 0.86
N PHE A 239 27.48 2.71 1.17
CA PHE A 239 28.74 2.03 1.45
C PHE A 239 28.62 1.11 2.66
N PHE A 240 28.03 1.58 3.76
CA PHE A 240 27.80 0.77 4.94
C PHE A 240 26.89 -0.44 4.64
N VAL A 241 25.80 -0.25 3.91
CA VAL A 241 24.86 -1.34 3.57
C VAL A 241 25.48 -2.36 2.61
N LEU A 242 26.32 -1.95 1.67
CA LEU A 242 26.95 -2.85 0.69
C LEU A 242 28.20 -3.55 1.23
N PHE A 243 28.98 -2.88 2.08
CA PHE A 243 30.29 -3.36 2.53
C PHE A 243 30.32 -3.88 3.97
N VAL A 244 29.28 -3.63 4.79
CA VAL A 244 29.14 -4.34 6.05
C VAL A 244 28.47 -5.69 5.77
N PRO A 245 29.21 -6.80 5.87
CA PRO A 245 28.63 -8.12 5.65
C PRO A 245 27.59 -8.36 6.74
N VAL A 246 26.31 -8.27 6.38
CA VAL A 246 25.24 -8.75 7.25
C VAL A 246 25.47 -10.25 7.41
N PRO A 247 25.66 -10.78 8.63
CA PRO A 247 25.92 -12.19 8.81
C PRO A 247 24.65 -12.96 8.41
N VAL A 248 24.63 -13.44 7.16
CA VAL A 248 23.65 -14.41 6.69
C VAL A 248 24.00 -15.71 7.40
N SER A 249 23.44 -15.91 8.60
CA SER A 249 23.46 -17.22 9.23
C SER A 249 22.77 -18.17 8.26
N ARG A 250 23.55 -19.07 7.64
CA ARG A 250 22.99 -20.22 6.93
C ARG A 250 22.27 -21.04 7.99
N VAL A 251 20.96 -20.88 8.08
CA VAL A 251 20.11 -21.87 8.75
C VAL A 251 20.29 -23.15 7.94
N ARG A 252 21.04 -24.10 8.51
CA ARG A 252 21.24 -25.45 8.00
C ARG A 252 19.94 -26.24 8.05
#